data_AF-A0A5C8DS96-F1
#
_entry.id   AF-A0A5C8DS96-F1
#
_cell.length_a   1.000
_cell.length_b   1.000
_cell.length_c   1.000
_cell.angle_alpha   90.00
_cell.angle_beta   90.00
_cell.angle_gamma   90.00
#
_symmetry.space_group_name_H-M   'P 1'
#
loop_
_entity.id
_entity.type
_entity.pdbx_description
1 polymer ?
#
loop_
_entity_poly.entity_id
_entity_poly.type
_entity_poly.pdbx_seq_one_letter_code
_entity_poly.pdbx_strand_id
1 'polypeptide(L)'
;MTFKQLVDRKYFDGIGKYFLSSGVIFFIQKDTTKAYELLRQGLSILTCDCLRGNWKKEIDSSLYNFASFTNSDINEFKFCKAFLLSYNDDLKSNYVALENIEQFLDSTEDDSISWYIKGKILTNLKKYEEALSAYNTSIESEFTSRTLYRIGRLKEQHLKEDGINDLYSAYIDNQSSACCCRVLQQYSFIKGIKIEADDTNSDNLLIQGFNSRTDPWDFQRDFEELLKSPTEVDLYQQTAFDMILGDFVSKLKQSKESFHVSGYFEEDYDYDDDYYNELDYEPDYDEMYFDAMTDGQLGSYDEFLENGGNLDYIDDWAGR
;
A
#
# COMPACT_ATOMS: atom_id res chain seq x y z
N MET A 1 1.25 -13.61 -16.79
CA MET A 1 1.92 -12.83 -17.84
C MET A 1 3.42 -12.91 -17.61
N THR A 2 4.22 -12.94 -18.69
CA THR A 2 5.68 -12.75 -18.61
C THR A 2 5.99 -11.28 -18.30
N PHE A 3 7.21 -10.97 -17.84
CA PHE A 3 7.61 -9.57 -17.60
C PHE A 3 7.46 -8.70 -18.85
N LYS A 4 7.83 -9.23 -20.03
CA LYS A 4 7.62 -8.56 -21.31
C LYS A 4 6.16 -8.22 -21.56
N GLN A 5 5.25 -9.18 -21.33
CA GLN A 5 3.80 -8.94 -21.48
C GLN A 5 3.28 -7.87 -20.50
N LEU A 6 3.84 -7.78 -19.29
CA LEU A 6 3.49 -6.73 -18.33
C LEU A 6 3.91 -5.34 -18.84
N VAL A 7 5.13 -5.22 -19.36
CA VAL A 7 5.67 -3.97 -19.93
C VAL A 7 4.91 -3.56 -21.19
N ASP A 8 4.69 -4.48 -22.12
CA ASP A 8 3.98 -4.20 -23.38
C ASP A 8 2.55 -3.68 -23.13
N ARG A 9 1.92 -4.11 -22.03
CA ARG A 9 0.57 -3.68 -21.60
C ARG A 9 0.56 -2.50 -20.64
N LYS A 10 1.72 -1.99 -20.23
CA LYS A 10 1.84 -0.98 -19.18
C LYS A 10 1.07 -1.38 -17.90
N TYR A 11 1.10 -2.68 -17.55
CA TYR A 11 0.41 -3.19 -16.37
C TYR A 11 1.28 -2.98 -15.11
N PHE A 12 1.28 -1.75 -14.60
CA PHE A 12 2.20 -1.28 -13.57
C PHE A 12 2.08 -2.05 -12.25
N ASP A 13 0.87 -2.41 -11.80
CA ASP A 13 0.72 -3.25 -10.58
C ASP A 13 1.41 -4.62 -10.75
N GLY A 14 1.32 -5.21 -11.96
CA GLY A 14 2.01 -6.46 -12.26
C GLY A 14 3.54 -6.30 -12.31
N ILE A 15 4.03 -5.21 -12.91
CA ILE A 15 5.46 -4.87 -12.96
C ILE A 15 6.02 -4.67 -11.55
N GLY A 16 5.35 -3.83 -10.74
CA GLY A 16 5.77 -3.57 -9.36
C GLY A 16 5.81 -4.86 -8.53
N LYS A 17 4.76 -5.69 -8.60
CA LYS A 17 4.71 -6.99 -7.92
C LYS A 17 5.79 -7.97 -8.39
N TYR A 18 6.21 -7.91 -9.65
CA TYR A 18 7.34 -8.70 -10.15
C TYR A 18 8.65 -8.31 -9.45
N PHE A 19 8.91 -7.00 -9.30
CA PHE A 19 10.06 -6.50 -8.55
C PHE A 19 9.96 -6.84 -7.06
N LEU A 20 8.79 -6.66 -6.44
CA LEU A 20 8.57 -7.05 -5.04
C LEU A 20 8.85 -8.54 -4.81
N SER A 21 8.36 -9.41 -5.70
CA SER A 21 8.62 -10.86 -5.61
C SER A 21 10.12 -11.18 -5.75
N SER A 22 10.82 -10.46 -6.62
CA SER A 22 12.26 -10.59 -6.80
C SER A 22 13.03 -10.12 -5.55
N GLY A 23 12.63 -9.00 -4.95
CA GLY A 23 13.21 -8.48 -3.71
C GLY A 23 13.05 -9.46 -2.54
N VAL A 24 11.88 -10.10 -2.40
CA VAL A 24 11.65 -11.17 -1.41
C VAL A 24 12.62 -12.35 -1.61
N ILE A 25 12.88 -12.75 -2.86
CA ILE A 25 13.82 -13.85 -3.16
C ILE A 25 15.24 -13.49 -2.71
N PHE A 26 15.70 -12.27 -2.97
CA PHE A 26 17.03 -11.83 -2.55
C PHE A 26 17.15 -11.70 -1.03
N PHE A 27 16.08 -11.27 -0.35
CA PHE A 27 16.05 -11.26 1.12
C PHE A 27 16.23 -12.67 1.70
N ILE A 28 15.53 -13.67 1.15
CA ILE A 28 15.68 -15.09 1.54
C ILE A 28 17.12 -15.58 1.29
N GLN A 29 17.77 -15.08 0.22
CA GLN A 29 19.16 -15.36 -0.10
C GLN A 29 20.16 -14.57 0.74
N LYS A 30 19.68 -13.73 1.66
CA LYS A 30 20.47 -12.85 2.53
C LYS A 30 21.26 -11.76 1.79
N ASP A 31 20.83 -11.41 0.58
CA ASP A 31 21.35 -10.29 -0.21
C ASP A 31 20.44 -9.07 0.02
N THR A 32 20.72 -8.33 1.10
CA THR A 32 19.85 -7.22 1.56
C THR A 32 19.86 -6.04 0.62
N THR A 33 21.01 -5.72 0.03
CA THR A 33 21.14 -4.58 -0.89
C THR A 33 20.26 -4.76 -2.11
N LYS A 34 20.31 -5.94 -2.76
CA LYS A 34 19.39 -6.22 -3.87
C LYS A 34 17.94 -6.31 -3.43
N ALA A 35 17.68 -6.87 -2.25
CA ALA A 35 16.32 -6.90 -1.72
C ALA A 35 15.77 -5.48 -1.58
N TYR A 36 16.50 -4.60 -0.91
CA TYR A 36 16.15 -3.21 -0.67
C TYR A 36 15.88 -2.46 -1.97
N GLU A 37 16.80 -2.52 -2.94
CA GLU A 37 16.65 -1.88 -4.25
C GLU A 37 15.39 -2.34 -4.99
N LEU A 38 15.17 -3.66 -5.07
CA LEU A 38 14.05 -4.24 -5.82
C LEU A 38 12.70 -4.01 -5.12
N LEU A 39 12.67 -4.02 -3.79
CA LEU A 39 11.46 -3.72 -3.02
C LEU A 39 11.06 -2.25 -3.23
N ARG A 40 11.99 -1.31 -3.12
CA ARG A 40 11.74 0.13 -3.37
C ARG A 40 11.32 0.37 -4.83
N GLN A 41 11.99 -0.26 -5.79
CA GLN A 41 11.61 -0.17 -7.21
C GLN A 41 10.21 -0.75 -7.48
N GLY A 42 9.86 -1.86 -6.82
CA GLY A 42 8.53 -2.44 -6.96
C GLY A 42 7.46 -1.48 -6.44
N LEU A 43 7.70 -0.90 -5.26
CA LEU A 43 6.83 0.10 -4.66
C LEU A 43 6.68 1.33 -5.57
N SER A 44 7.77 1.93 -6.07
CA SER A 44 7.71 3.15 -6.90
C SER A 44 6.87 3.02 -8.17
N ILE A 45 6.61 1.79 -8.65
CA ILE A 45 5.85 1.54 -9.88
C ILE A 45 4.37 1.26 -9.64
N LEU A 46 4.02 0.46 -8.62
CA LEU A 46 2.64 0.00 -8.44
C LEU A 46 1.77 1.03 -7.72
N THR A 47 0.46 0.86 -7.84
CA THR A 47 -0.53 1.55 -7.00
C THR A 47 -1.02 0.65 -5.88
N CYS A 48 -1.23 -0.63 -6.17
CA CYS A 48 -1.73 -1.59 -5.17
C CYS A 48 -0.75 -2.74 -4.91
N ASP A 49 -0.22 -2.78 -3.70
CA ASP A 49 0.73 -3.77 -3.19
C ASP A 49 0.05 -5.00 -2.54
N CYS A 50 -1.28 -5.14 -2.62
CA CYS A 50 -1.98 -6.25 -1.96
C CYS A 50 -1.46 -7.63 -2.41
N LEU A 51 -1.65 -8.64 -1.55
CA LEU A 51 -1.16 -10.01 -1.78
C LEU A 51 -1.86 -10.75 -2.94
N ARG A 52 -2.87 -10.14 -3.59
CA ARG A 52 -3.49 -10.71 -4.81
C ARG A 52 -2.41 -10.95 -5.87
N GLY A 53 -2.39 -12.18 -6.39
CA GLY A 53 -1.35 -12.66 -7.31
C GLY A 53 -0.20 -13.39 -6.62
N ASN A 54 -0.25 -13.57 -5.29
CA ASN A 54 0.68 -14.38 -4.48
C ASN A 54 2.16 -14.05 -4.75
N TRP A 55 2.47 -12.75 -4.85
CA TRP A 55 3.81 -12.29 -5.18
C TRP A 55 4.79 -12.42 -4.01
N LYS A 56 4.31 -12.30 -2.76
CA LYS A 56 5.11 -12.48 -1.54
C LYS A 56 5.25 -13.98 -1.29
N LYS A 57 6.46 -14.50 -1.47
CA LYS A 57 6.78 -15.89 -1.11
C LYS A 57 6.79 -16.06 0.39
N GLU A 58 6.55 -17.29 0.85
CA GLU A 58 6.75 -17.66 2.24
C GLU A 58 8.22 -17.43 2.63
N ILE A 59 8.40 -16.80 3.78
CA ILE A 59 9.70 -16.47 4.36
C ILE A 59 9.77 -17.25 5.66
N ASP A 60 10.86 -18.00 5.86
CA ASP A 60 11.16 -18.66 7.12
C ASP A 60 11.19 -17.62 8.25
N SER A 61 10.33 -17.79 9.26
CA SER A 61 10.20 -16.83 10.37
C SER A 61 11.52 -16.61 11.11
N SER A 62 12.42 -17.61 11.10
CA SER A 62 13.76 -17.48 11.70
C SER A 62 14.60 -16.38 11.05
N LEU A 63 14.32 -16.00 9.80
CA LEU A 63 15.01 -14.89 9.12
C LEU A 63 14.71 -13.53 9.74
N TYR A 64 13.57 -13.37 10.42
CA TYR A 64 13.23 -12.14 11.13
C TYR A 64 13.92 -12.02 12.50
N ASN A 65 14.46 -13.11 13.04
CA ASN A 65 15.16 -13.09 14.33
C ASN A 65 16.57 -12.50 14.23
N PHE A 66 17.09 -12.34 13.01
CA PHE A 66 18.36 -11.67 12.81
C PHE A 66 18.21 -10.16 12.99
N ALA A 67 19.19 -9.56 13.67
CA ALA A 67 19.36 -8.10 13.69
C ALA A 67 19.95 -7.59 12.36
N SER A 68 20.77 -8.42 11.68
CA SER A 68 21.31 -8.18 10.35
C SER A 68 21.82 -9.49 9.72
N PHE A 69 22.12 -9.46 8.42
CA PHE A 69 22.84 -10.54 7.75
C PHE A 69 24.34 -10.21 7.62
N THR A 70 25.16 -11.21 7.36
CA THR A 70 26.60 -10.99 7.16
C THR A 70 26.83 -10.11 5.93
N ASN A 71 27.59 -9.02 6.10
CA ASN A 71 27.86 -8.01 5.06
C ASN A 71 26.60 -7.25 4.56
N SER A 72 25.48 -7.27 5.30
CA SER A 72 24.35 -6.40 4.99
C SER A 72 24.55 -5.01 5.58
N ASP A 73 24.14 -3.99 4.84
CA ASP A 73 23.85 -2.70 5.47
C ASP A 73 22.69 -2.88 6.47
N ILE A 74 22.87 -2.33 7.68
CA ILE A 74 21.91 -2.49 8.77
C ILE A 74 20.60 -1.75 8.49
N ASN A 75 20.65 -0.60 7.83
CA ASN A 75 19.48 0.21 7.50
C ASN A 75 18.68 -0.49 6.39
N GLU A 76 19.35 -0.93 5.32
CA GLU A 76 18.69 -1.69 4.25
C GLU A 76 17.99 -2.96 4.79
N PHE A 77 18.63 -3.65 5.73
CA PHE A 77 18.04 -4.81 6.40
C PHE A 77 16.78 -4.43 7.17
N LYS A 78 16.84 -3.39 8.01
CA LYS A 78 15.69 -2.88 8.79
C LYS A 78 14.53 -2.49 7.89
N PHE A 79 14.78 -1.75 6.81
CA PHE A 79 13.78 -1.43 5.81
C PHE A 79 13.12 -2.69 5.23
N CYS A 80 13.93 -3.65 4.77
CA CYS A 80 13.41 -4.89 4.18
C CYS A 80 12.56 -5.67 5.20
N LYS A 81 13.05 -5.79 6.43
CA LYS A 81 12.35 -6.49 7.52
C LYS A 81 11.02 -5.83 7.83
N ALA A 82 11.00 -4.50 7.99
CA ALA A 82 9.77 -3.73 8.21
C ALA A 82 8.76 -3.91 7.07
N PHE A 83 9.22 -3.74 5.82
CA PHE A 83 8.37 -3.95 4.65
C PHE A 83 7.75 -5.34 4.64
N LEU A 84 8.54 -6.40 4.85
CA LEU A 84 8.08 -7.78 4.74
C LEU A 84 7.11 -8.16 5.86
N LEU A 85 7.38 -7.70 7.08
CA LEU A 85 6.52 -7.93 8.25
C LEU A 85 5.20 -7.13 8.17
N SER A 86 5.17 -5.99 7.46
CA SER A 86 3.93 -5.20 7.23
C SER A 86 2.82 -5.94 6.45
N TYR A 87 3.09 -7.14 5.95
CA TYR A 87 2.12 -8.00 5.26
C TYR A 87 1.60 -9.15 6.13
N ASN A 88 2.07 -9.25 7.37
CA ASN A 88 1.57 -10.25 8.30
C ASN A 88 0.35 -9.67 9.03
N ASP A 89 -0.63 -10.53 9.30
CA ASP A 89 -1.91 -10.12 9.89
C ASP A 89 -1.88 -10.04 11.43
N ASP A 90 -0.77 -10.43 12.06
CA ASP A 90 -0.61 -10.44 13.52
C ASP A 90 0.01 -9.14 14.09
N LEU A 91 -0.37 -8.78 15.32
CA LEU A 91 0.11 -7.57 15.98
C LEU A 91 1.62 -7.59 16.23
N LYS A 92 2.17 -8.74 16.66
CA LYS A 92 3.61 -8.91 16.92
C LYS A 92 4.44 -8.49 15.71
N SER A 93 4.13 -9.02 14.53
CA SER A 93 4.82 -8.66 13.29
C SER A 93 4.69 -7.18 12.95
N ASN A 94 3.52 -6.57 13.18
CA ASN A 94 3.30 -5.16 12.87
C ASN A 94 4.06 -4.22 13.83
N TYR A 95 4.18 -4.54 15.12
CA TYR A 95 5.00 -3.76 16.05
C TYR A 95 6.49 -3.88 15.74
N VAL A 96 6.99 -5.09 15.47
CA VAL A 96 8.39 -5.29 15.02
C VAL A 96 8.64 -4.55 13.71
N ALA A 97 7.67 -4.53 12.79
CA ALA A 97 7.78 -3.76 11.57
C ALA A 97 7.89 -2.25 11.84
N LEU A 98 7.07 -1.73 12.76
CA LEU A 98 7.06 -0.32 13.12
C LEU A 98 8.41 0.11 13.71
N GLU A 99 8.91 -0.65 14.68
CA GLU A 99 10.22 -0.41 15.30
C GLU A 99 11.35 -0.36 14.25
N ASN A 100 11.35 -1.30 13.30
CA ASN A 100 12.38 -1.36 12.27
C ASN A 100 12.29 -0.20 11.27
N ILE A 101 11.08 0.26 10.90
CA ILE A 101 10.95 1.40 9.98
C ILE A 101 11.28 2.73 10.67
N GLU A 102 11.00 2.88 11.96
CA GLU A 102 11.36 4.08 12.72
C GLU A 102 12.87 4.20 12.89
N GLN A 103 13.54 3.12 13.28
CA GLN A 103 15.00 3.11 13.33
C GLN A 103 15.67 3.37 11.96
N PHE A 104 14.99 3.03 10.85
CA PHE A 104 15.46 3.35 9.49
C PHE A 104 15.28 4.84 9.15
N LEU A 105 14.14 5.43 9.53
CA LEU A 105 13.88 6.86 9.34
C LEU A 105 14.86 7.73 10.15
N ASP A 106 15.26 7.29 11.34
CA ASP A 106 16.24 8.00 12.19
C ASP A 106 17.65 8.05 11.57
N SER A 107 17.98 7.15 10.65
CA SER A 107 19.35 7.01 10.12
C SER A 107 19.69 7.95 8.95
N THR A 108 18.95 9.05 8.76
CA THR A 108 19.07 10.02 7.64
C THR A 108 18.62 9.52 6.27
N GLU A 109 18.05 8.32 6.19
CA GLU A 109 17.54 7.71 4.94
C GLU A 109 16.03 7.97 4.76
N ASP A 110 15.61 9.21 5.05
CA ASP A 110 14.23 9.63 4.90
C ASP A 110 13.83 9.70 3.41
N ASP A 111 12.77 8.96 3.05
CA ASP A 111 12.20 8.97 1.72
C ASP A 111 10.68 8.73 1.73
N SER A 112 10.04 9.09 0.61
CA SER A 112 8.60 8.92 0.41
C SER A 112 8.11 7.48 0.65
N ILE A 113 8.95 6.47 0.35
CA ILE A 113 8.60 5.05 0.47
C ILE A 113 8.59 4.61 1.94
N SER A 114 9.50 5.09 2.76
CA SER A 114 9.62 4.72 4.17
C SER A 114 8.44 5.26 4.97
N TRP A 115 8.04 6.51 4.73
CA TRP A 115 6.80 7.08 5.28
C TRP A 115 5.55 6.33 4.83
N TYR A 116 5.50 5.90 3.57
CA TYR A 116 4.42 5.03 3.08
C TYR A 116 4.35 3.70 3.85
N ILE A 117 5.51 3.07 4.09
CA ILE A 117 5.58 1.80 4.85
C ILE A 117 5.11 2.03 6.29
N LYS A 118 5.55 3.12 6.94
CA LYS A 118 5.08 3.51 8.27
C LYS A 118 3.55 3.67 8.29
N GLY A 119 2.98 4.43 7.36
CA GLY A 119 1.52 4.61 7.25
C GLY A 119 0.77 3.30 7.06
N LYS A 120 1.34 2.36 6.29
CA LYS A 120 0.77 1.02 6.12
C LYS A 120 0.79 0.20 7.40
N ILE A 121 1.91 0.18 8.11
CA ILE A 121 2.05 -0.54 9.37
C ILE A 121 1.06 0.02 10.40
N LEU A 122 0.96 1.35 10.52
CA LEU A 122 0.01 2.03 11.39
C LEU A 122 -1.45 1.73 11.02
N THR A 123 -1.75 1.61 9.71
CA THR A 123 -3.08 1.16 9.24
C THR A 123 -3.39 -0.26 9.75
N ASN A 124 -2.43 -1.19 9.68
CA ASN A 124 -2.62 -2.56 10.20
C ASN A 124 -2.80 -2.57 11.73
N LEU A 125 -2.11 -1.68 12.43
CA LEU A 125 -2.26 -1.44 13.87
C LEU A 125 -3.54 -0.66 14.22
N LYS A 126 -4.36 -0.27 13.24
CA LYS A 126 -5.60 0.51 13.40
C LYS A 126 -5.39 1.90 14.00
N LYS A 127 -4.18 2.44 13.92
CA LYS A 127 -3.84 3.82 14.30
C LYS A 127 -4.06 4.73 13.09
N TYR A 128 -5.32 4.97 12.74
CA TYR A 128 -5.69 5.51 11.43
C TYR A 128 -5.27 6.97 11.23
N GLU A 129 -5.34 7.79 12.27
CA GLU A 129 -4.96 9.20 12.23
C GLU A 129 -3.44 9.35 12.05
N GLU A 130 -2.65 8.57 12.81
CA GLU A 130 -1.19 8.50 12.65
C GLU A 130 -0.80 7.93 11.27
N ALA A 131 -1.54 6.93 10.79
CA ALA A 131 -1.35 6.38 9.45
C ALA A 131 -1.56 7.43 8.37
N LEU A 132 -2.62 8.24 8.49
CA LEU A 132 -2.90 9.33 7.56
C LEU A 132 -1.78 10.38 7.58
N SER A 133 -1.31 10.76 8.77
CA SER A 133 -0.16 11.67 8.93
C SER A 133 1.08 11.14 8.20
N ALA A 134 1.45 9.87 8.43
CA ALA A 134 2.60 9.25 7.75
C ALA A 134 2.41 9.18 6.22
N TYR A 135 1.20 8.91 5.73
CA TYR A 135 0.95 8.97 4.29
C TYR A 135 1.01 10.40 3.72
N ASN A 136 0.63 11.41 4.49
CA ASN A 136 0.76 12.81 4.07
C ASN A 136 2.23 13.20 3.97
N THR A 137 3.07 12.86 4.95
CA THR A 137 4.52 13.07 4.85
C THR A 137 5.13 12.36 3.63
N SER A 138 4.64 11.15 3.32
CA SER A 138 5.04 10.42 2.11
C SER A 138 4.69 11.17 0.81
N ILE A 139 3.46 11.69 0.70
CA ILE A 139 2.98 12.35 -0.52
C ILE A 139 3.58 13.76 -0.71
N GLU A 140 3.89 14.46 0.38
CA GLU A 140 4.61 15.74 0.38
C GLU A 140 6.02 15.59 -0.19
N SER A 141 6.69 14.49 0.15
CA SER A 141 8.04 14.18 -0.36
C SER A 141 8.04 13.77 -1.83
N GLU A 142 7.12 12.87 -2.21
CA GLU A 142 6.97 12.42 -3.58
C GLU A 142 5.52 12.00 -3.86
N PHE A 143 4.92 12.62 -4.87
CA PHE A 143 3.63 12.21 -5.37
C PHE A 143 3.70 10.79 -5.95
N THR A 144 2.88 9.88 -5.44
CA THR A 144 2.70 8.54 -6.03
C THR A 144 1.23 8.12 -5.98
N SER A 145 0.74 7.44 -7.03
CA SER A 145 -0.59 6.82 -6.99
C SER A 145 -0.76 5.84 -5.84
N ARG A 146 0.31 5.15 -5.42
CA ARG A 146 0.30 4.22 -4.30
C ARG A 146 -0.12 4.86 -2.99
N THR A 147 0.50 6.00 -2.66
CA THR A 147 0.24 6.71 -1.42
C THR A 147 -1.15 7.33 -1.45
N LEU A 148 -1.54 8.00 -2.54
CA LEU A 148 -2.91 8.53 -2.70
C LEU A 148 -3.98 7.44 -2.60
N TYR A 149 -3.75 6.28 -3.22
CA TYR A 149 -4.68 5.15 -3.13
C TYR A 149 -4.86 4.69 -1.67
N ARG A 150 -3.81 4.70 -0.86
CA ARG A 150 -3.91 4.36 0.57
C ARG A 150 -4.60 5.45 1.37
N ILE A 151 -4.31 6.73 1.13
CA ILE A 151 -4.97 7.88 1.75
C ILE A 151 -6.48 7.83 1.48
N GLY A 152 -6.87 7.79 0.22
CA GLY A 152 -8.28 7.78 -0.17
C GLY A 152 -9.05 6.58 0.39
N ARG A 153 -8.40 5.41 0.43
CA ARG A 153 -8.99 4.23 1.09
C ARG A 153 -9.16 4.41 2.59
N LEU A 154 -8.15 4.93 3.27
CA LEU A 154 -8.17 5.11 4.72
C LEU A 154 -9.27 6.09 5.14
N LYS A 155 -9.36 7.23 4.43
CA LYS A 155 -10.39 8.25 4.60
C LYS A 155 -11.80 7.65 4.49
N GLU A 156 -12.05 6.93 3.40
CA GLU A 156 -13.36 6.38 3.10
C GLU A 156 -13.73 5.12 3.93
N GLN A 157 -12.74 4.30 4.33
CA GLN A 157 -12.98 3.05 5.07
C GLN A 157 -13.07 3.24 6.58
N HIS A 158 -12.27 4.15 7.13
CA HIS A 158 -12.00 4.19 8.57
C HIS A 158 -12.27 5.55 9.19
N LEU A 159 -11.84 6.65 8.53
CA LEU A 159 -11.95 8.00 9.10
C LEU A 159 -13.28 8.70 8.81
N LYS A 160 -14.07 8.20 7.85
CA LYS A 160 -15.32 8.84 7.36
C LYS A 160 -15.09 10.24 6.80
N GLU A 161 -13.92 10.43 6.21
CA GLU A 161 -13.54 11.62 5.46
C GLU A 161 -13.77 11.41 3.96
N ASP A 162 -13.81 12.50 3.21
CA ASP A 162 -13.92 12.42 1.76
C ASP A 162 -12.56 12.09 1.12
N GLY A 163 -12.41 10.87 0.63
CA GLY A 163 -11.21 10.36 -0.05
C GLY A 163 -11.43 10.10 -1.53
N ILE A 164 -12.57 10.50 -2.09
CA ILE A 164 -12.93 10.18 -3.47
C ILE A 164 -11.99 10.84 -4.49
N ASN A 165 -11.52 12.07 -4.21
CA ASN A 165 -10.54 12.77 -5.03
C ASN A 165 -9.19 12.04 -5.05
N ASP A 166 -8.73 11.56 -3.88
CA ASP A 166 -7.48 10.81 -3.74
C ASP A 166 -7.53 9.51 -4.55
N LEU A 167 -8.65 8.77 -4.46
CA LEU A 167 -8.88 7.54 -5.22
C LEU A 167 -8.93 7.79 -6.73
N TYR A 168 -9.62 8.86 -7.15
CA TYR A 168 -9.69 9.27 -8.55
C TYR A 168 -8.29 9.60 -9.08
N SER A 169 -7.56 10.45 -8.37
CA SER A 169 -6.22 10.92 -8.76
C SER A 169 -5.22 9.77 -8.83
N ALA A 170 -5.25 8.85 -7.86
CA ALA A 170 -4.45 7.63 -7.89
C ALA A 170 -4.75 6.75 -9.11
N TYR A 171 -6.03 6.59 -9.47
CA TYR A 171 -6.41 5.79 -10.63
C TYR A 171 -6.05 6.46 -11.95
N ILE A 172 -6.16 7.78 -12.05
CA ILE A 172 -5.77 8.51 -13.28
C ILE A 172 -4.27 8.40 -13.55
N ASP A 173 -3.45 8.45 -12.50
CA ASP A 173 -2.00 8.26 -12.58
C ASP A 173 -1.63 6.83 -13.03
N ASN A 174 -2.31 5.80 -12.47
CA ASN A 174 -2.13 4.41 -12.89
C ASN A 174 -3.46 3.71 -13.24
N GLN A 175 -3.86 3.87 -14.49
CA GLN A 175 -5.11 3.34 -15.05
C GLN A 175 -5.12 1.82 -15.20
N SER A 176 -3.99 1.15 -14.96
CA SER A 176 -3.90 -0.31 -15.00
C SER A 176 -4.25 -0.98 -13.66
N SER A 177 -4.41 -0.20 -12.57
CA SER A 177 -4.69 -0.76 -11.25
C SER A 177 -6.16 -1.13 -11.07
N ALA A 178 -6.46 -2.41 -11.31
CA ALA A 178 -7.80 -2.97 -11.09
C ALA A 178 -8.29 -2.84 -9.64
N CYS A 179 -7.36 -2.92 -8.66
CA CYS A 179 -7.70 -2.75 -7.25
C CYS A 179 -8.09 -1.29 -6.94
N CYS A 180 -7.33 -0.33 -7.46
CA CYS A 180 -7.66 1.09 -7.32
C CYS A 180 -9.01 1.40 -7.99
N CYS A 181 -9.20 0.95 -9.23
CA CYS A 181 -10.44 1.13 -9.97
C CYS A 181 -11.66 0.57 -9.24
N ARG A 182 -11.54 -0.62 -8.64
CA ARG A 182 -12.59 -1.23 -7.83
C ARG A 182 -13.01 -0.35 -6.67
N VAL A 183 -12.03 0.15 -5.92
CA VAL A 183 -12.29 0.95 -4.72
C VAL A 183 -12.89 2.30 -5.11
N LEU A 184 -12.37 2.94 -6.16
CA LEU A 184 -12.95 4.14 -6.74
C LEU A 184 -14.42 3.89 -7.12
N GLN A 185 -14.69 2.80 -7.85
CA GLN A 185 -16.05 2.40 -8.23
C GLN A 185 -16.97 2.19 -7.02
N GLN A 186 -16.50 1.47 -6.00
CA GLN A 186 -17.26 1.21 -4.78
C GLN A 186 -17.70 2.52 -4.10
N TYR A 187 -16.77 3.45 -3.92
CA TYR A 187 -17.08 4.71 -3.23
C TYR A 187 -17.81 5.71 -4.11
N SER A 188 -17.60 5.70 -5.42
CA SER A 188 -18.46 6.43 -6.37
C SER A 188 -19.90 5.93 -6.30
N PHE A 189 -20.12 4.61 -6.27
CA PHE A 189 -21.45 4.03 -6.14
C PHE A 189 -22.13 4.43 -4.84
N ILE A 190 -21.43 4.35 -3.70
CA ILE A 190 -21.94 4.78 -2.38
C ILE A 190 -22.34 6.26 -2.39
N LYS A 191 -21.55 7.12 -3.04
CA LYS A 191 -21.80 8.57 -3.14
C LYS A 191 -22.79 8.96 -4.25
N GLY A 192 -23.25 8.00 -5.05
CA GLY A 192 -24.12 8.26 -6.20
C GLY A 192 -23.42 8.97 -7.37
N ILE A 193 -22.09 8.96 -7.40
CA ILE A 193 -21.27 9.50 -8.50
C ILE A 193 -21.37 8.54 -9.68
N LYS A 194 -21.71 9.08 -10.85
CA LYS A 194 -21.77 8.35 -12.11
C LYS A 194 -20.94 9.06 -13.16
N ILE A 195 -20.38 8.27 -14.06
CA ILE A 195 -19.76 8.76 -15.28
C ILE A 195 -20.80 8.78 -16.39
N GLU A 196 -20.86 9.88 -17.15
CA GLU A 196 -21.80 9.99 -18.25
C GLU A 196 -21.46 8.98 -19.36
N ALA A 197 -22.47 8.33 -19.91
CA ALA A 197 -22.35 7.54 -21.13
C ALA A 197 -23.09 8.27 -22.26
N ASP A 198 -22.55 8.23 -23.47
CA ASP A 198 -23.23 8.69 -24.69
C ASP A 198 -23.51 7.50 -25.62
N ASP A 199 -24.23 7.75 -26.72
CA ASP A 199 -24.64 6.71 -27.68
C ASP A 199 -23.45 5.87 -28.19
N THR A 200 -22.23 6.43 -28.23
CA THR A 200 -21.03 5.77 -28.79
C THR A 200 -20.33 4.82 -27.81
N ASN A 201 -20.57 4.97 -26.51
CA ASN A 201 -19.95 4.15 -25.45
C ASN A 201 -20.99 3.55 -24.48
N SER A 202 -22.27 3.60 -24.84
CA SER A 202 -23.37 2.99 -24.10
C SER A 202 -23.16 1.49 -23.81
N ASP A 203 -22.46 0.78 -24.71
CA ASP A 203 -22.10 -0.64 -24.58
C ASP A 203 -20.74 -0.89 -23.89
N ASN A 204 -20.04 0.15 -23.43
CA ASN A 204 -18.75 -0.02 -22.76
C ASN A 204 -18.93 -0.69 -21.39
N LEU A 205 -18.42 -1.92 -21.28
CA LEU A 205 -18.59 -2.76 -20.09
C LEU A 205 -17.99 -2.15 -18.82
N LEU A 206 -16.88 -1.39 -18.93
CA LEU A 206 -16.29 -0.72 -17.77
C LEU A 206 -17.16 0.45 -17.32
N ILE A 207 -17.74 1.22 -18.25
CA ILE A 207 -18.66 2.32 -17.92
C ILE A 207 -19.94 1.78 -17.26
N GLN A 208 -20.54 0.75 -17.86
CA GLN A 208 -21.72 0.09 -17.31
C GLN A 208 -21.43 -0.49 -15.92
N GLY A 209 -20.30 -1.20 -15.78
CA GLY A 209 -19.86 -1.78 -14.51
C GLY A 209 -19.63 -0.72 -13.44
N PHE A 210 -18.96 0.37 -13.78
CA PHE A 210 -18.70 1.47 -12.85
C PHE A 210 -19.98 2.08 -12.30
N ASN A 211 -20.94 2.38 -13.18
CA ASN A 211 -22.17 3.09 -12.84
C ASN A 211 -23.24 2.26 -12.13
N SER A 212 -23.25 0.93 -12.33
CA SER A 212 -24.41 0.10 -11.98
C SER A 212 -24.09 -1.10 -11.08
N ARG A 213 -22.82 -1.50 -10.96
CA ARG A 213 -22.50 -2.76 -10.28
C ARG A 213 -22.49 -2.58 -8.76
N THR A 214 -23.30 -3.40 -8.09
CA THR A 214 -23.43 -3.40 -6.63
C THR A 214 -22.30 -4.17 -5.94
N ASP A 215 -21.78 -5.24 -6.57
CA ASP A 215 -20.61 -5.96 -6.09
C ASP A 215 -19.33 -5.43 -6.76
N PRO A 216 -18.46 -4.71 -6.03
CA PRO A 216 -17.22 -4.19 -6.58
C PRO A 216 -16.24 -5.31 -6.98
N TRP A 217 -16.32 -6.51 -6.38
CA TRP A 217 -15.42 -7.62 -6.72
C TRP A 217 -15.69 -8.19 -8.10
N ASP A 218 -16.95 -8.29 -8.49
CA ASP A 218 -17.33 -8.64 -9.85
C ASP A 218 -16.72 -7.62 -10.82
N PHE A 219 -16.83 -6.31 -10.53
CA PHE A 219 -16.26 -5.25 -11.39
C PHE A 219 -14.75 -5.44 -11.57
N GLN A 220 -14.04 -5.70 -10.47
CA GLN A 220 -12.60 -5.98 -10.53
C GLN A 220 -12.27 -7.21 -11.37
N ARG A 221 -13.05 -8.30 -11.25
CA ARG A 221 -12.82 -9.52 -12.04
C ARG A 221 -12.88 -9.20 -13.53
N ASP A 222 -13.94 -8.55 -13.98
CA ASP A 222 -14.13 -8.24 -15.40
C ASP A 222 -13.05 -7.27 -15.91
N PHE A 223 -12.64 -6.29 -15.09
CA PHE A 223 -11.49 -5.43 -15.39
C PHE A 223 -10.19 -6.23 -15.56
N GLU A 224 -9.91 -7.15 -14.63
CA GLU A 224 -8.73 -8.02 -14.69
C GLU A 224 -8.77 -9.00 -15.88
N GLU A 225 -9.95 -9.47 -16.29
CA GLU A 225 -10.12 -10.33 -17.47
C GLU A 225 -9.81 -9.56 -18.75
N LEU A 226 -10.31 -8.33 -18.86
CA LEU A 226 -9.98 -7.40 -19.95
C LEU A 226 -8.46 -7.18 -20.03
N LEU A 227 -7.80 -6.93 -18.88
CA LEU A 227 -6.33 -6.82 -18.80
C LEU A 227 -5.60 -8.09 -19.25
N LYS A 228 -6.14 -9.29 -18.98
CA LYS A 228 -5.49 -10.60 -19.21
C LYS A 228 -5.72 -11.19 -20.62
N SER A 229 -6.66 -10.65 -21.40
CA SER A 229 -7.02 -11.14 -22.76
C SER A 229 -5.79 -11.40 -23.64
N PRO A 230 -5.61 -12.59 -24.26
CA PRO A 230 -4.35 -13.02 -24.87
C PRO A 230 -3.91 -12.20 -26.11
N THR A 231 -2.61 -11.88 -26.21
CA THR A 231 -2.02 -11.11 -27.33
C THR A 231 -1.43 -11.97 -28.45
N GLU A 232 -1.27 -13.28 -28.27
CA GLU A 232 -0.46 -14.08 -29.20
C GLU A 232 -1.15 -14.48 -30.51
N VAL A 233 -2.45 -14.15 -30.71
CA VAL A 233 -3.18 -14.55 -31.92
C VAL A 233 -3.89 -13.39 -32.64
N ASP A 234 -4.14 -12.23 -32.00
CA ASP A 234 -5.00 -11.23 -32.63
C ASP A 234 -4.69 -9.78 -32.19
N LEU A 235 -4.03 -9.02 -33.07
CA LEU A 235 -3.85 -7.55 -32.94
C LEU A 235 -5.19 -6.83 -32.67
N TYR A 236 -6.29 -7.41 -33.17
CA TYR A 236 -7.65 -6.90 -32.99
C TYR A 236 -8.10 -6.89 -31.51
N GLN A 237 -7.72 -7.90 -30.71
CA GLN A 237 -8.13 -7.97 -29.30
C GLN A 237 -7.39 -6.96 -28.43
N GLN A 238 -6.12 -6.68 -28.73
CA GLN A 238 -5.36 -5.63 -28.05
C GLN A 238 -5.97 -4.25 -28.34
N THR A 239 -6.32 -3.97 -29.60
CA THR A 239 -6.99 -2.71 -29.96
C THR A 239 -8.36 -2.56 -29.28
N ALA A 240 -9.09 -3.66 -29.07
CA ALA A 240 -10.38 -3.61 -28.37
C ALA A 240 -10.23 -3.25 -26.88
N PHE A 241 -9.24 -3.81 -26.18
CA PHE A 241 -8.95 -3.43 -24.78
C PHE A 241 -8.56 -1.97 -24.66
N ASP A 242 -7.62 -1.52 -25.49
CA ASP A 242 -7.12 -0.14 -25.46
C ASP A 242 -8.25 0.87 -25.76
N MET A 243 -9.18 0.50 -26.64
CA MET A 243 -10.40 1.28 -26.90
C MET A 243 -11.34 1.30 -25.69
N ILE A 244 -11.69 0.15 -25.12
CA ILE A 244 -12.61 0.07 -23.97
C ILE A 244 -12.06 0.83 -22.77
N LEU A 245 -10.79 0.62 -22.42
CA LEU A 245 -10.13 1.31 -21.32
C LEU A 245 -9.96 2.81 -21.63
N GLY A 246 -9.57 3.14 -22.87
CA GLY A 246 -9.41 4.52 -23.32
C GLY A 246 -10.70 5.33 -23.22
N ASP A 247 -11.82 4.78 -23.69
CA ASP A 247 -13.14 5.41 -23.58
C ASP A 247 -13.58 5.56 -22.12
N PHE A 248 -13.39 4.51 -21.30
CA PHE A 248 -13.70 4.56 -19.87
C PHE A 248 -12.91 5.66 -19.16
N VAL A 249 -11.59 5.71 -19.35
CA VAL A 249 -10.73 6.74 -18.75
C VAL A 249 -11.08 8.14 -19.27
N SER A 250 -11.39 8.27 -20.56
CA SER A 250 -11.81 9.54 -21.16
C SER A 250 -13.08 10.06 -20.49
N LYS A 251 -14.07 9.19 -20.28
CA LYS A 251 -15.33 9.55 -19.61
C LYS A 251 -15.13 9.84 -18.13
N LEU A 252 -14.30 9.06 -17.45
CA LEU A 252 -13.91 9.34 -16.07
C LEU A 252 -13.29 10.75 -15.93
N LYS A 253 -12.39 11.14 -16.85
CA LYS A 253 -11.78 12.47 -16.89
C LYS A 253 -12.78 13.59 -17.21
N GLN A 254 -13.75 13.34 -18.10
CA GLN A 254 -14.82 14.31 -18.39
C GLN A 254 -15.69 14.56 -17.15
N SER A 255 -15.87 13.56 -16.29
CA SER A 255 -16.62 13.64 -15.05
C SER A 255 -15.79 14.09 -13.83
N LYS A 256 -14.57 14.62 -14.00
CA LYS A 256 -13.64 14.97 -12.89
C LYS A 256 -14.25 15.81 -11.77
N GLU A 257 -15.14 16.75 -12.11
CA GLU A 257 -15.77 17.65 -11.13
C GLU A 257 -16.67 16.87 -10.15
N SER A 258 -17.24 15.74 -10.57
CA SER A 258 -18.02 14.86 -9.71
C SER A 258 -17.17 14.12 -8.67
N PHE A 259 -15.84 14.13 -8.81
CA PHE A 259 -14.89 13.55 -7.86
C PHE A 259 -14.26 14.62 -6.95
N HIS A 260 -14.86 15.82 -6.89
CA HIS A 260 -14.40 16.95 -6.08
C HIS A 260 -12.97 17.40 -6.40
N VAL A 261 -12.53 17.16 -7.63
CA VAL A 261 -11.26 17.67 -8.16
C VAL A 261 -11.46 19.16 -8.48
N SER A 262 -11.12 20.07 -7.57
CA SER A 262 -11.06 21.50 -7.90
C SER A 262 -9.92 21.77 -8.88
N GLY A 263 -10.12 22.73 -9.79
CA GLY A 263 -9.24 22.97 -10.93
C GLY A 263 -7.75 23.12 -10.58
N TYR A 264 -6.94 22.38 -11.35
CA TYR A 264 -5.48 22.44 -11.48
C TYR A 264 -4.64 22.04 -10.24
N PHE A 265 -3.87 20.96 -10.43
CA PHE A 265 -2.68 20.53 -9.69
C PHE A 265 -1.51 21.56 -9.81
N GLU A 266 -1.81 22.85 -9.68
CA GLU A 266 -0.83 23.93 -9.55
C GLU A 266 -1.38 24.95 -8.57
N GLU A 267 -1.27 24.66 -7.27
CA GLU A 267 -1.02 25.68 -6.25
C GLU A 267 -0.50 24.91 -5.04
N ASP A 268 0.63 25.40 -4.55
CA ASP A 268 1.40 24.86 -3.44
C ASP A 268 0.48 24.45 -2.29
N TYR A 269 0.76 23.29 -1.71
CA TYR A 269 0.19 22.90 -0.43
C TYR A 269 0.73 23.85 0.65
N ASP A 270 0.24 25.09 0.70
CA ASP A 270 0.21 25.88 1.92
C ASP A 270 -0.93 25.30 2.77
N TYR A 271 -0.68 24.12 3.32
CA TYR A 271 -1.42 23.64 4.47
C TYR A 271 -0.94 24.47 5.66
N ASP A 272 -1.86 25.24 6.26
CA ASP A 272 -1.64 26.01 7.49
C ASP A 272 -0.80 25.19 8.49
N ASP A 273 0.37 25.75 8.83
CA ASP A 273 1.44 25.21 9.68
C ASP A 273 1.06 25.14 11.18
N ASP A 274 -0.23 25.00 11.48
CA ASP A 274 -0.80 25.14 12.82
C ASP A 274 -1.39 23.83 13.39
N TYR A 275 -0.79 22.69 13.04
CA TYR A 275 -1.02 21.43 13.77
C TYR A 275 0.26 20.73 14.25
N TYR A 276 1.32 21.48 14.52
CA TYR A 276 2.30 21.10 15.52
C TYR A 276 1.81 21.53 16.91
N ASN A 277 0.86 20.79 17.46
CA ASN A 277 0.87 20.62 18.91
C ASN A 277 1.61 19.32 19.18
N GLU A 278 2.82 19.47 19.70
CA GLU A 278 3.48 18.52 20.60
C GLU A 278 2.43 17.97 21.57
N LEU A 279 1.82 16.84 21.22
CA LEU A 279 1.39 15.90 22.22
C LEU A 279 2.58 14.94 22.33
N ASP A 280 3.41 15.19 23.35
CA ASP A 280 4.30 14.22 23.99
C ASP A 280 3.48 13.01 24.43
N TYR A 281 3.04 12.23 23.45
CA TYR A 281 2.52 10.89 23.66
C TYR A 281 3.43 9.98 22.86
N GLU A 282 4.64 9.77 23.36
CA GLU A 282 5.35 8.52 23.12
C GLU A 282 4.47 7.42 23.75
N PRO A 283 3.82 6.55 22.96
CA PRO A 283 3.29 5.32 23.51
C PRO A 283 4.47 4.57 24.11
N ASP A 284 4.34 4.03 25.33
CA ASP A 284 5.33 3.12 25.88
C ASP A 284 5.33 1.83 25.04
N TYR A 285 6.05 1.87 23.92
CA TYR A 285 6.10 0.82 22.91
C TYR A 285 6.57 -0.50 23.51
N ASP A 286 7.41 -0.41 24.52
CA ASP A 286 7.93 -1.53 25.26
C ASP A 286 6.82 -2.23 26.07
N GLU A 287 5.95 -1.47 26.74
CA GLU A 287 4.76 -2.01 27.42
C GLU A 287 3.77 -2.64 26.44
N MET A 288 3.47 -1.96 25.32
CA MET A 288 2.55 -2.49 24.31
C MET A 288 3.10 -3.74 23.60
N TYR A 289 4.40 -3.76 23.29
CA TYR A 289 5.08 -4.92 22.73
C TYR A 289 5.09 -6.07 23.74
N PHE A 290 5.39 -5.79 25.01
CA PHE A 290 5.34 -6.78 26.09
C PHE A 290 3.95 -7.42 26.22
N ASP A 291 2.88 -6.63 26.27
CA ASP A 291 1.52 -7.12 26.37
C ASP A 291 1.15 -8.01 25.17
N ALA A 292 1.52 -7.59 23.96
CA ALA A 292 1.28 -8.35 22.74
C ALA A 292 2.06 -9.67 22.68
N MET A 293 3.26 -9.71 23.25
CA MET A 293 4.16 -10.86 23.23
C MET A 293 3.86 -11.89 24.31
N THR A 294 3.24 -11.46 25.40
CA THR A 294 2.99 -12.31 26.56
C THR A 294 1.53 -12.74 26.70
N ASP A 295 0.61 -12.07 26.01
CA ASP A 295 -0.84 -12.28 26.14
C ASP A 295 -1.28 -12.18 27.63
N GLY A 296 -0.60 -11.32 28.39
CA GLY A 296 -0.81 -11.10 29.84
C GLY A 296 -0.30 -12.23 30.75
N GLN A 297 0.44 -13.21 30.23
CA GLN A 297 0.92 -14.36 31.03
C GLN A 297 2.11 -14.01 31.95
N LEU A 298 2.81 -12.90 31.70
CA LEU A 298 3.99 -12.48 32.45
C LEU A 298 3.74 -11.32 33.42
N GLY A 299 2.49 -10.99 33.73
CA GLY A 299 2.14 -9.87 34.60
C GLY A 299 2.07 -8.55 33.84
N SER A 300 2.23 -7.41 34.53
CA SER A 300 2.38 -6.11 33.86
C SER A 300 3.82 -5.91 33.37
N TYR A 301 4.03 -4.99 32.44
CA TYR A 301 5.37 -4.65 31.95
C TYR A 301 6.30 -4.19 33.08
N ASP A 302 5.80 -3.34 33.99
CA ASP A 302 6.56 -2.90 35.17
C ASP A 302 6.99 -4.07 36.08
N GLU A 303 6.08 -5.01 36.36
CA GLU A 303 6.39 -6.19 37.18
C GLU A 303 7.42 -7.09 36.48
N PHE A 304 7.35 -7.21 35.16
CA PHE A 304 8.34 -7.96 34.39
C PHE A 304 9.73 -7.33 34.49
N LEU A 305 9.85 -6.02 34.34
CA LEU A 305 11.13 -5.30 34.48
C LEU A 305 11.68 -5.39 35.91
N GLU A 306 10.85 -5.20 36.94
CA GLU A 306 11.25 -5.31 38.34
C GLU A 306 11.80 -6.70 38.69
N ASN A 307 11.29 -7.75 38.03
CA ASN A 307 11.75 -9.12 38.19
C ASN A 307 12.99 -9.47 37.33
N GLY A 308 13.62 -8.47 36.71
CA GLY A 308 14.81 -8.63 35.87
C GLY A 308 14.51 -9.16 34.47
N GLY A 309 13.28 -9.02 34.00
CA GLY A 309 12.87 -9.29 32.64
C GLY A 309 13.59 -8.39 31.64
N ASN A 310 13.84 -8.91 30.45
CA ASN A 310 14.46 -8.18 29.35
C ASN A 310 13.72 -8.49 28.05
N LEU A 311 13.25 -7.45 27.36
CA LEU A 311 12.48 -7.54 26.11
C LEU A 311 13.23 -8.26 24.99
N ASP A 312 14.57 -8.15 24.94
CA ASP A 312 15.42 -8.84 23.96
C ASP A 312 15.31 -10.37 24.06
N TYR A 313 14.87 -10.89 25.21
CA TYR A 313 14.73 -12.32 25.49
C TYR A 313 13.30 -12.70 25.87
N ILE A 314 12.29 -11.88 25.55
CA ILE A 314 10.91 -12.10 25.99
C ILE A 314 10.34 -13.46 25.57
N ASP A 315 10.77 -14.00 24.42
CA ASP A 315 10.38 -15.34 23.94
C ASP A 315 10.90 -16.46 24.87
N ASP A 316 11.99 -16.26 25.63
CA ASP A 316 12.51 -17.22 26.63
C ASP A 316 11.67 -17.23 27.92
N TRP A 317 10.90 -16.16 28.17
CA TRP A 317 10.04 -16.00 29.34
C TRP A 317 8.60 -16.45 29.05
N ALA A 318 8.06 -16.16 27.87
CA ALA A 318 6.72 -16.54 27.44
C ALA A 318 6.53 -18.06 27.20
N GLY A 319 7.61 -18.86 27.36
CA GLY A 319 7.63 -20.31 27.19
C GLY A 319 7.80 -21.14 28.47
N ARG A 320 7.58 -20.58 29.67
CA ARG A 320 7.58 -21.31 30.95
C ARG A 320 6.20 -21.57 31.53
#